data_AF-A0A1Y6FNW7-F1
#
_entry.id   AF-A0A1Y6FNW7-F1
#
_cell.length_a   1.000
_cell.length_b   1.000
_cell.length_c   1.000
_cell.angle_alpha   90.00
_cell.angle_beta   90.00
_cell.angle_gamma   90.00
#
_symmetry.space_group_name_H-M   'P 1'
#
loop_
_entity.id
_entity.type
_entity.pdbx_description
1 polymer ?
#
loop_
_entity_poly.entity_id
_entity_poly.type
_entity_poly.pdbx_seq_one_letter_code
_entity_poly.pdbx_strand_id
1 'polypeptide(L)'
;MRTFGIDGLTTHFQPVVDIDTGRVVAHEALSRPFVNGAPLAPDRLLHDAYERGEADELDSYFIEAALRAAAARGLLSPHSLFVNVEPISLVNGFITAPLLSAPPLVIEITERALTADPGALLTAAAALRAAGHLIAIDDLGAEPASLALLPLLAPEIVKLDMDLIRRQPDRTAATMMTALASYAERSGALVLAEGVETAEHITRARALGASVAQGWHFGKPSETAHDAPGVSVRRSGQGRHSEMRAVDPIEITPFGVVSATTALRTGDRAMLVQVSILLEERAAAAGDSAVLLSTFQAEDNISENTRLRYERLIESGCLLTAYSTGASAALPHPARSVTVDDDDPLAAEWDVVLLTADYAAALTAREIDTSRHREGLYEFALTTDRDLVVRSARALLSR
;
A
#
# COMPACT_ATOMS: atom_id res chain seq x y z
N MET A 1 -17.96 -12.02 -24.62
CA MET A 1 -17.23 -10.79 -24.27
C MET A 1 -18.26 -9.69 -24.19
N ARG A 2 -18.56 -9.16 -23.00
CA ARG A 2 -19.47 -8.02 -22.88
C ARG A 2 -18.82 -6.84 -23.62
N THR A 3 -19.56 -6.19 -24.50
CA THR A 3 -19.07 -4.98 -25.16
C THR A 3 -19.27 -3.86 -24.16
N PHE A 4 -18.22 -3.38 -23.50
CA PHE A 4 -18.24 -2.25 -22.54
C PHE A 4 -18.60 -0.90 -23.20
N GLY A 5 -19.39 -0.91 -24.28
CA GLY A 5 -19.57 0.22 -25.19
C GLY A 5 -18.32 0.59 -26.00
N ILE A 6 -17.21 -0.14 -25.83
CA ILE A 6 -15.95 0.12 -26.52
C ILE A 6 -16.03 -0.37 -27.97
N ASP A 7 -15.86 0.56 -28.91
CA ASP A 7 -15.79 0.26 -30.35
C ASP A 7 -14.36 0.27 -30.90
N GLY A 8 -13.40 0.79 -30.13
CA GLY A 8 -11.97 0.69 -30.40
C GLY A 8 -11.14 0.85 -29.13
N LEU A 9 -10.01 0.14 -29.05
CA LEU A 9 -9.05 0.30 -27.96
C LEU A 9 -7.63 0.30 -28.55
N THR A 10 -6.89 1.37 -28.31
CA THR A 10 -5.45 1.42 -28.58
C THR A 10 -4.66 1.53 -27.27
N THR A 11 -3.40 1.12 -27.31
CA THR A 11 -2.46 1.27 -26.19
C THR A 11 -1.39 2.25 -26.61
N HIS A 12 -1.20 3.30 -25.82
CA HIS A 12 -0.09 4.22 -25.96
C HIS A 12 1.00 3.85 -24.96
N PHE A 13 2.26 4.12 -25.31
CA PHE A 13 3.42 3.90 -24.47
C PHE A 13 4.04 5.26 -24.16
N GLN A 14 4.23 5.55 -22.87
CA GLN A 14 4.96 6.75 -22.44
C GLN A 14 6.32 6.35 -21.88
N PRO A 15 7.42 7.00 -22.30
CA PRO A 15 8.75 6.62 -21.83
C PRO A 15 8.96 6.99 -20.36
N VAL A 16 9.48 6.03 -19.60
CA VAL A 16 10.10 6.23 -18.30
C VAL A 16 11.61 6.30 -18.51
N VAL A 17 12.25 7.34 -18.00
CA VAL A 17 13.69 7.60 -18.21
C VAL A 17 14.47 7.56 -16.93
N ASP A 18 15.74 7.18 -17.03
CA ASP A 18 16.75 7.47 -16.02
C ASP A 18 17.01 8.98 -16.01
N ILE A 19 16.83 9.62 -14.85
CA ILE A 19 16.78 11.10 -14.77
C ILE A 19 18.14 11.76 -15.04
N ASP A 20 19.23 11.03 -14.84
CA ASP A 20 20.59 11.55 -14.98
C ASP A 20 21.15 11.39 -16.39
N THR A 21 20.85 10.26 -17.02
CA THR A 21 21.31 9.95 -18.38
C THR A 21 20.29 10.35 -19.45
N GLY A 22 19.02 10.54 -19.08
CA GLY A 22 17.92 10.80 -20.00
C GLY A 22 17.55 9.60 -20.88
N ARG A 23 18.10 8.41 -20.60
CA ARG A 23 17.86 7.19 -21.38
C ARG A 23 16.54 6.57 -20.97
N VAL A 24 15.77 6.11 -21.95
CA VAL A 24 14.55 5.32 -21.71
C VAL A 24 14.92 3.99 -21.07
N VAL A 25 14.28 3.68 -19.94
CA VAL A 25 14.50 2.45 -19.14
C VAL A 25 13.26 1.57 -19.05
N ALA A 26 12.09 2.11 -19.40
CA ALA A 26 10.82 1.38 -19.46
C ALA A 26 9.77 2.24 -20.17
N HIS A 27 8.58 1.67 -20.31
CA HIS A 27 7.39 2.40 -20.76
C HIS A 27 6.21 2.10 -19.85
N GLU A 28 5.36 3.10 -19.66
CA GLU A 28 4.03 2.90 -19.11
C GLU A 28 3.02 2.65 -20.24
N ALA A 29 2.25 1.58 -20.11
CA ALA A 29 1.16 1.26 -21.02
C ALA A 29 -0.13 1.96 -20.60
N LEU A 30 -0.64 2.82 -21.49
CA LEU A 30 -1.77 3.68 -21.24
C LEU A 30 -2.90 3.37 -22.23
N SER A 31 -4.03 2.89 -21.71
CA SER A 31 -5.22 2.58 -22.50
C SER A 31 -5.83 3.84 -23.13
N ARG A 32 -6.28 3.72 -24.38
CA ARG A 32 -6.97 4.78 -25.14
C ARG A 32 -8.24 4.20 -25.77
N PRO A 33 -9.33 4.10 -24.98
CA PRO A 33 -10.59 3.58 -25.46
C PRO A 33 -11.34 4.61 -26.29
N PHE A 34 -12.10 4.11 -27.26
CA PHE A 34 -13.07 4.83 -28.06
C PHE A 34 -14.46 4.28 -27.75
N VAL A 35 -15.42 5.18 -27.65
CA VAL A 35 -16.84 4.89 -27.44
C VAL A 35 -17.65 5.79 -28.36
N ASN A 36 -18.53 5.19 -29.17
CA ASN A 36 -19.32 5.90 -30.18
C ASN A 36 -18.47 6.74 -31.14
N GLY A 37 -17.29 6.23 -31.53
CA GLY A 37 -16.35 6.87 -32.44
C GLY A 37 -15.55 8.03 -31.84
N ALA A 38 -15.63 8.29 -30.53
CA ALA A 38 -14.91 9.36 -29.85
C ALA A 38 -13.98 8.82 -28.75
N PRO A 39 -12.80 9.43 -28.54
CA PRO A 39 -11.91 9.04 -27.46
C PRO A 39 -12.55 9.34 -26.10
N LEU A 40 -12.41 8.40 -25.16
CA LEU A 40 -12.89 8.52 -23.80
C LEU A 40 -11.75 8.28 -22.81
N ALA A 41 -11.75 9.01 -21.70
CA ALA A 41 -10.76 8.79 -20.64
C ALA A 41 -10.98 7.40 -20.01
N PRO A 42 -9.94 6.57 -19.85
CA PRO A 42 -10.04 5.26 -19.20
C PRO A 42 -10.72 5.33 -17.82
N ASP A 43 -10.34 6.30 -16.99
CA ASP A 43 -10.84 6.46 -15.63
C ASP A 43 -12.36 6.66 -15.59
N ARG A 44 -12.92 7.33 -16.60
CA ARG A 44 -14.37 7.51 -16.72
C ARG A 44 -15.07 6.19 -17.04
N LEU A 45 -14.48 5.35 -17.90
CA LEU A 45 -15.03 4.03 -18.18
C LEU A 45 -14.91 3.10 -16.98
N LEU A 46 -13.79 3.14 -16.27
CA LEU A 46 -13.57 2.36 -15.06
C LEU A 46 -14.54 2.78 -13.95
N HIS A 47 -14.77 4.07 -13.77
CA HIS A 47 -15.79 4.58 -12.86
C HIS A 47 -17.19 4.07 -13.23
N ASP A 48 -17.59 4.21 -14.49
CA ASP A 48 -18.90 3.72 -14.95
C ASP A 48 -19.02 2.18 -14.80
N ALA A 49 -17.93 1.44 -15.01
CA ALA A 49 -17.88 -0.02 -14.83
C ALA A 49 -17.93 -0.42 -13.36
N TYR A 50 -17.33 0.36 -12.46
CA TYR A 50 -17.39 0.16 -11.02
C TYR A 50 -18.83 0.21 -10.51
N GLU A 51 -19.60 1.22 -10.92
CA GLU A 51 -21.03 1.36 -10.59
C GLU A 51 -21.88 0.19 -11.12
N ARG A 52 -21.40 -0.54 -12.12
CA ARG A 52 -22.07 -1.73 -12.69
C ARG A 52 -21.53 -3.06 -12.17
N GLY A 53 -20.47 -3.05 -11.35
CA GLY A 53 -19.78 -4.26 -10.92
C GLY A 53 -19.06 -5.00 -12.06
N GLU A 54 -18.51 -4.25 -13.01
CA GLU A 54 -17.81 -4.76 -14.22
C GLU A 54 -16.37 -4.25 -14.32
N ALA A 55 -15.85 -3.59 -13.27
CA ALA A 55 -14.54 -2.96 -13.29
C ALA A 55 -13.40 -3.96 -13.48
N ASP A 56 -13.50 -5.15 -12.88
CA ASP A 56 -12.51 -6.22 -12.98
C ASP A 56 -12.43 -6.84 -14.39
N GLU A 57 -13.59 -7.06 -15.03
CA GLU A 57 -13.66 -7.51 -16.42
C GLU A 57 -13.05 -6.47 -17.38
N LEU A 58 -13.33 -5.18 -17.16
CA LEU A 58 -12.81 -4.08 -18.00
C LEU A 58 -11.30 -3.90 -17.82
N ASP A 59 -10.82 -3.96 -16.58
CA ASP A 59 -9.40 -3.81 -16.26
C ASP A 59 -8.57 -4.96 -16.88
N SER A 60 -9.06 -6.22 -16.78
CA SER A 60 -8.42 -7.34 -17.49
C SER A 60 -8.38 -7.14 -18.99
N TYR A 61 -9.45 -6.60 -19.58
CA TYR A 61 -9.47 -6.29 -21.01
C TYR A 61 -8.40 -5.24 -21.40
N PHE A 62 -8.19 -4.22 -20.56
CA PHE A 62 -7.13 -3.23 -20.75
C PHE A 62 -5.74 -3.84 -20.63
N ILE A 63 -5.49 -4.66 -19.60
CA ILE A 63 -4.21 -5.32 -19.38
C ILE A 63 -3.86 -6.25 -20.54
N GLU A 64 -4.79 -7.10 -20.97
CA GLU A 64 -4.55 -7.99 -22.10
C GLU A 64 -4.23 -7.20 -23.39
N ALA A 65 -4.94 -6.10 -23.64
CA ALA A 65 -4.67 -5.24 -24.79
C ALA A 65 -3.28 -4.61 -24.71
N ALA A 66 -2.88 -4.12 -23.53
CA ALA A 66 -1.56 -3.58 -23.28
C ALA A 66 -0.46 -4.61 -23.51
N LEU A 67 -0.61 -5.83 -22.99
CA LEU A 67 0.34 -6.93 -23.17
C LEU A 67 0.48 -7.34 -24.63
N ARG A 68 -0.63 -7.47 -25.36
CA ARG A 68 -0.60 -7.75 -26.81
C ARG A 68 0.11 -6.64 -27.59
N ALA A 69 -0.19 -5.38 -27.29
CA ALA A 69 0.41 -4.23 -27.95
C ALA A 69 1.92 -4.11 -27.65
N ALA A 70 2.33 -4.40 -26.43
CA ALA A 70 3.72 -4.42 -25.98
C ALA A 70 4.52 -5.58 -26.61
N ALA A 71 3.93 -6.77 -26.69
CA ALA A 71 4.52 -7.93 -27.34
C ALA A 71 4.85 -7.64 -28.81
N ALA A 72 3.90 -7.04 -29.54
CA ALA A 72 4.08 -6.67 -30.94
C ALA A 72 5.22 -5.65 -31.17
N ARG A 73 5.65 -4.96 -30.12
CA ARG A 73 6.70 -3.93 -30.14
C ARG A 73 8.00 -4.36 -29.45
N GLY A 74 8.07 -5.59 -28.93
CA GLY A 74 9.25 -6.08 -28.23
C GLY A 74 9.50 -5.44 -26.86
N LEU A 75 8.47 -4.91 -26.20
CA LEU A 75 8.57 -4.20 -24.92
C LEU A 75 8.40 -5.09 -23.68
N LEU A 76 8.44 -6.42 -23.88
CA LEU A 76 8.19 -7.42 -22.83
C LEU A 76 9.49 -7.97 -22.22
N SER A 77 10.53 -7.14 -22.16
CA SER A 77 11.70 -7.47 -21.33
C SER A 77 11.32 -7.36 -19.85
N PRO A 78 11.97 -8.10 -18.95
CA PRO A 78 11.67 -8.01 -17.52
C PRO A 78 11.73 -6.57 -17.00
N HIS A 79 10.63 -6.13 -16.38
CA HIS A 79 10.47 -4.81 -15.75
C HIS A 79 10.67 -3.62 -16.69
N SER A 80 10.44 -3.80 -17.99
CA SER A 80 10.44 -2.70 -18.98
C SER A 80 9.06 -2.14 -19.28
N LEU A 81 8.00 -2.71 -18.70
CA LEU A 81 6.62 -2.28 -18.91
C LEU A 81 5.91 -2.08 -17.58
N PHE A 82 5.36 -0.89 -17.39
CA PHE A 82 4.44 -0.55 -16.31
C PHE A 82 3.00 -0.74 -16.80
N VAL A 83 2.17 -1.36 -15.96
CA VAL A 83 0.76 -1.64 -16.25
C VAL A 83 -0.07 -1.29 -15.02
N ASN A 84 -1.05 -0.41 -15.23
CA ASN A 84 -2.05 -0.04 -14.24
C ASN A 84 -2.99 -1.21 -13.95
N VAL A 85 -3.31 -1.40 -12.66
CA VAL A 85 -4.23 -2.43 -12.18
C VAL A 85 -5.15 -1.84 -11.12
N GLU A 86 -6.45 -2.06 -11.30
CA GLU A 86 -7.46 -1.63 -10.35
C GLU A 86 -7.47 -2.50 -9.08
N PRO A 87 -7.66 -1.90 -7.90
CA PRO A 87 -7.62 -2.63 -6.63
C PRO A 87 -8.67 -3.73 -6.55
N ILE A 88 -9.90 -3.44 -6.98
CA ILE A 88 -11.02 -4.40 -6.96
C ILE A 88 -10.69 -5.69 -7.72
N SER A 89 -9.92 -5.55 -8.80
CA SER A 89 -9.53 -6.65 -9.64
C SER A 89 -8.46 -7.55 -9.02
N LEU A 90 -7.63 -6.98 -8.14
CA LEU A 90 -6.69 -7.73 -7.30
C LEU A 90 -7.42 -8.52 -6.22
N VAL A 91 -8.42 -7.89 -5.58
CA VAL A 91 -9.22 -8.49 -4.51
C VAL A 91 -10.07 -9.65 -5.04
N ASN A 92 -10.71 -9.48 -6.20
CA ASN A 92 -11.58 -10.50 -6.80
C ASN A 92 -10.81 -11.64 -7.50
N GLY A 93 -9.48 -11.56 -7.56
CA GLY A 93 -8.62 -12.57 -8.19
C GLY A 93 -8.74 -12.66 -9.72
N PHE A 94 -9.53 -11.80 -10.35
CA PHE A 94 -9.86 -11.84 -11.78
C PHE A 94 -8.63 -11.60 -12.67
N ILE A 95 -7.68 -10.78 -12.19
CA ILE A 95 -6.48 -10.37 -12.94
C ILE A 95 -5.29 -11.33 -12.79
N THR A 96 -5.42 -12.36 -11.95
CA THR A 96 -4.31 -13.30 -11.73
C THR A 96 -3.91 -14.03 -13.00
N ALA A 97 -4.84 -14.53 -13.83
CA ALA A 97 -4.44 -15.36 -14.97
C ALA A 97 -3.60 -14.64 -16.05
N PRO A 98 -3.97 -13.43 -16.54
CA PRO A 98 -3.14 -12.72 -17.51
C PRO A 98 -1.80 -12.25 -16.95
N LEU A 99 -1.77 -11.75 -15.71
CA LEU A 99 -0.53 -11.25 -15.11
C LEU A 99 0.41 -12.39 -14.72
N LEU A 100 -0.08 -13.45 -14.07
CA LEU A 100 0.76 -14.58 -13.65
C LEU A 100 1.42 -15.32 -14.83
N SER A 101 0.89 -15.17 -16.04
CA SER A 101 1.48 -15.73 -17.27
C SER A 101 2.31 -14.72 -18.08
N ALA A 102 2.28 -13.44 -17.70
CA ALA A 102 3.08 -12.40 -18.33
C ALA A 102 4.55 -12.49 -17.88
N PRO A 103 5.50 -12.01 -18.70
CA PRO A 103 6.87 -11.80 -18.23
C PRO A 103 6.88 -10.78 -17.09
N PRO A 104 7.94 -10.74 -16.26
CA PRO A 104 8.01 -9.79 -15.14
C PRO A 104 7.71 -8.35 -15.57
N LEU A 105 6.68 -7.76 -14.95
CA LEU A 105 6.19 -6.40 -15.21
C LEU A 105 6.41 -5.52 -13.98
N VAL A 106 6.19 -4.22 -14.14
CA VAL A 106 5.87 -3.36 -13.00
C VAL A 106 4.36 -3.17 -12.96
N ILE A 107 3.74 -3.54 -11.83
CA ILE A 107 2.31 -3.40 -11.60
C ILE A 107 2.08 -2.13 -10.81
N GLU A 108 1.36 -1.19 -11.40
CA GLU A 108 0.99 0.07 -10.77
C GLU A 108 -0.36 -0.09 -10.07
N ILE A 109 -0.38 0.31 -8.81
CA ILE A 109 -1.56 0.25 -7.95
C ILE A 109 -1.76 1.67 -7.41
N THR A 110 -2.99 2.17 -7.48
CA THR A 110 -3.31 3.50 -6.95
C THR A 110 -3.26 3.52 -5.42
N GLU A 111 -2.96 4.67 -4.82
CA GLU A 111 -2.91 4.79 -3.36
C GLU A 111 -4.24 4.51 -2.65
N ARG A 112 -5.38 4.75 -3.32
CA ARG A 112 -6.73 4.43 -2.82
C ARG A 112 -6.92 2.94 -2.52
N ALA A 113 -6.17 2.08 -3.20
CA ALA A 113 -6.16 0.65 -2.93
C ALA A 113 -5.78 0.32 -1.48
N LEU A 114 -4.84 1.11 -0.94
CA LEU A 114 -4.24 0.86 0.37
C LEU A 114 -5.26 1.03 1.49
N THR A 115 -6.21 1.96 1.33
CA THR A 115 -7.23 2.27 2.35
C THR A 115 -8.50 1.43 2.16
N ALA A 116 -8.77 0.94 0.95
CA ALA A 116 -9.99 0.23 0.57
C ALA A 116 -10.04 -1.27 0.90
N ASP A 117 -8.93 -2.00 0.83
CA ASP A 117 -8.76 -3.30 1.49
C ASP A 117 -7.27 -3.70 1.63
N PRO A 118 -6.57 -3.20 2.66
CA PRO A 118 -5.13 -3.45 2.79
C PRO A 118 -4.78 -4.93 2.88
N GLY A 119 -5.59 -5.77 3.51
CA GLY A 119 -5.29 -7.21 3.68
C GLY A 119 -5.30 -7.97 2.35
N ALA A 120 -6.38 -7.80 1.58
CA ALA A 120 -6.51 -8.40 0.26
C ALA A 120 -5.45 -7.86 -0.72
N LEU A 121 -5.16 -6.56 -0.66
CA LEU A 121 -4.09 -5.95 -1.46
C LEU A 121 -2.72 -6.54 -1.15
N LEU A 122 -2.36 -6.71 0.14
CA LEU A 122 -1.09 -7.32 0.54
C LEU A 122 -0.96 -8.76 0.02
N THR A 123 -2.04 -9.53 0.09
CA THR A 123 -2.10 -10.90 -0.42
C THR A 123 -1.90 -10.93 -1.94
N ALA A 124 -2.60 -10.08 -2.68
CA ALA A 124 -2.47 -10.00 -4.13
C ALA A 124 -1.07 -9.52 -4.56
N ALA A 125 -0.52 -8.51 -3.89
CA ALA A 125 0.83 -8.02 -4.13
C ALA A 125 1.88 -9.11 -3.90
N ALA A 126 1.71 -9.97 -2.90
CA ALA A 126 2.59 -11.10 -2.66
C ALA A 126 2.53 -12.16 -3.78
N ALA A 127 1.32 -12.48 -4.27
CA ALA A 127 1.15 -13.39 -5.39
C ALA A 127 1.82 -12.86 -6.67
N LEU A 128 1.68 -11.57 -6.96
CA LEU A 128 2.33 -10.91 -8.09
C LEU A 128 3.86 -10.91 -7.96
N ARG A 129 4.40 -10.63 -6.76
CA ARG A 129 5.84 -10.75 -6.51
C ARG A 129 6.35 -12.18 -6.67
N ALA A 130 5.57 -13.19 -6.26
CA ALA A 130 5.93 -14.59 -6.46
C ALA A 130 6.01 -14.98 -7.94
N ALA A 131 5.24 -14.32 -8.82
CA ALA A 131 5.36 -14.43 -10.26
C ALA A 131 6.50 -13.58 -10.88
N GLY A 132 7.24 -12.83 -10.06
CA GLY A 132 8.39 -12.03 -10.47
C GLY A 132 8.09 -10.58 -10.83
N HIS A 133 6.84 -10.13 -10.71
CA HIS A 133 6.49 -8.72 -10.91
C HIS A 133 7.04 -7.83 -9.80
N LEU A 134 7.21 -6.55 -10.11
CA LEU A 134 7.43 -5.50 -9.13
C LEU A 134 6.13 -4.76 -8.88
N ILE A 135 5.97 -4.23 -7.68
CA ILE A 135 4.84 -3.39 -7.30
C ILE A 135 5.30 -1.93 -7.29
N ALA A 136 4.55 -1.09 -8.00
CA ALA A 136 4.63 0.36 -7.92
C ALA A 136 3.37 0.90 -7.23
N ILE A 137 3.55 1.90 -6.38
CA ILE A 137 2.42 2.70 -5.90
C ILE A 137 2.33 3.97 -6.75
N ASP A 138 1.13 4.27 -7.24
CA ASP A 138 0.85 5.42 -8.08
C ASP A 138 0.22 6.59 -7.33
N ASP A 139 0.43 7.80 -7.85
CA ASP A 139 -0.08 9.07 -7.32
C ASP A 139 0.20 9.30 -5.83
N LEU A 140 1.36 8.84 -5.33
CA LEU A 140 1.65 8.97 -3.91
C LEU A 140 1.70 10.44 -3.49
N GLY A 141 0.81 10.79 -2.55
CA GLY A 141 0.74 12.10 -1.94
C GLY A 141 -0.47 12.93 -2.32
N ALA A 142 -1.43 12.37 -3.06
CA ALA A 142 -2.77 12.93 -3.14
C ALA A 142 -3.56 12.69 -1.83
N GLU A 143 -3.30 11.60 -1.11
CA GLU A 143 -3.88 11.27 0.19
C GLU A 143 -2.81 11.19 1.30
N PRO A 144 -2.95 11.94 2.42
CA PRO A 144 -1.96 11.92 3.51
C PRO A 144 -1.74 10.53 4.14
N ALA A 145 -2.77 9.68 4.14
CA ALA A 145 -2.75 8.35 4.77
C ALA A 145 -1.87 7.32 4.07
N SER A 146 -1.64 7.51 2.77
CA SER A 146 -0.88 6.58 1.93
C SER A 146 0.57 6.40 2.40
N LEU A 147 1.16 7.44 2.99
CA LEU A 147 2.51 7.38 3.56
C LEU A 147 2.64 6.40 4.73
N ALA A 148 1.61 6.30 5.56
CA ALA A 148 1.61 5.40 6.72
C ALA A 148 1.49 3.92 6.29
N LEU A 149 0.84 3.69 5.14
CA LEU A 149 0.63 2.36 4.56
C LEU A 149 1.77 1.91 3.64
N LEU A 150 2.63 2.83 3.20
CA LEU A 150 3.77 2.54 2.32
C LEU A 150 4.70 1.42 2.87
N PRO A 151 5.07 1.38 4.17
CA PRO A 151 5.86 0.28 4.72
C PRO A 151 5.13 -1.05 4.71
N LEU A 152 3.79 -1.05 4.81
CA LEU A 152 2.98 -2.26 4.78
C LEU A 152 2.98 -2.87 3.38
N LEU A 153 2.72 -2.09 2.33
CA LEU A 153 2.78 -2.61 0.95
C LEU A 153 4.21 -2.93 0.53
N ALA A 154 5.18 -2.15 1.02
CA ALA A 154 6.60 -2.22 0.68
C ALA A 154 6.90 -2.27 -0.85
N PRO A 155 6.34 -1.34 -1.65
CA PRO A 155 6.53 -1.34 -3.11
C PRO A 155 8.01 -1.21 -3.50
N GLU A 156 8.32 -1.69 -4.70
CA GLU A 156 9.65 -1.53 -5.28
C GLU A 156 9.82 -0.17 -5.94
N ILE A 157 8.74 0.45 -6.37
CA ILE A 157 8.73 1.75 -7.04
C ILE A 157 7.67 2.64 -6.40
N VAL A 158 8.02 3.90 -6.16
CA VAL A 158 7.12 4.92 -5.64
C VAL A 158 6.99 6.02 -6.68
N LYS A 159 5.82 6.15 -7.29
CA LYS A 159 5.53 7.20 -8.26
C LYS A 159 5.01 8.43 -7.51
N LEU A 160 5.66 9.56 -7.72
CA LEU A 160 5.30 10.84 -7.14
C LEU A 160 4.33 11.55 -8.06
N ASP A 161 3.17 11.90 -7.53
CA ASP A 161 2.18 12.69 -8.25
C ASP A 161 2.78 14.00 -8.79
N MET A 162 2.29 14.41 -9.95
CA MET A 162 2.80 15.58 -10.65
C MET A 162 2.62 16.88 -9.89
N ASP A 163 1.59 17.02 -9.04
CA ASP A 163 1.37 18.23 -8.27
C ASP A 163 2.49 18.47 -7.27
N LEU A 164 3.03 17.41 -6.63
CA LEU A 164 4.19 17.53 -5.73
C LEU A 164 5.42 18.14 -6.42
N ILE A 165 5.57 17.88 -7.72
CA ILE A 165 6.71 18.37 -8.51
C ILE A 165 6.42 19.76 -9.07
N ARG A 166 5.18 20.03 -9.51
CA ARG A 166 4.77 21.26 -10.19
C ARG A 166 4.55 22.43 -9.23
N ARG A 167 4.03 22.17 -8.03
CA ARG A 167 3.74 23.24 -7.05
C ARG A 167 5.00 23.73 -6.34
N GLN A 168 4.93 24.95 -5.81
CA GLN A 168 6.00 25.50 -4.96
C GLN A 168 6.21 24.58 -3.73
N PRO A 169 7.46 24.27 -3.36
CA PRO A 169 7.73 23.47 -2.17
C PRO A 169 7.14 24.10 -0.91
N ASP A 170 6.46 23.28 -0.11
CA ASP A 170 5.89 23.66 1.17
C ASP A 170 6.22 22.61 2.25
N ARG A 171 5.56 22.72 3.41
CA ARG A 171 5.75 21.75 4.49
C ARG A 171 5.37 20.33 4.07
N THR A 172 4.34 20.13 3.26
CA THR A 172 3.95 18.81 2.75
C THR A 172 5.04 18.21 1.87
N ALA A 173 5.63 19.00 0.97
CA ALA A 173 6.75 18.55 0.15
C ALA A 173 7.98 18.18 1.01
N ALA A 174 8.25 18.94 2.08
CA ALA A 174 9.32 18.61 3.03
C ALA A 174 9.03 17.30 3.79
N THR A 175 7.81 17.09 4.30
CA THR A 175 7.41 15.84 4.96
C THR A 175 7.59 14.64 4.02
N MET A 176 7.08 14.76 2.79
CA MET A 176 7.24 13.75 1.73
C MET A 176 8.71 13.43 1.48
N MET A 177 9.55 14.46 1.30
CA MET A 177 10.99 14.29 1.11
C MET A 177 11.62 13.45 2.22
N THR A 178 11.32 13.75 3.49
CA THR A 178 11.89 12.99 4.62
C THR A 178 11.37 11.55 4.67
N ALA A 179 10.07 11.35 4.42
CA ALA A 179 9.44 10.04 4.47
C ALA A 179 9.94 9.14 3.33
N LEU A 180 10.06 9.69 2.12
CA LEU A 180 10.57 9.00 0.94
C LEU A 180 12.05 8.66 1.05
N ALA A 181 12.88 9.60 1.53
CA ALA A 181 14.30 9.34 1.77
C ALA A 181 14.47 8.20 2.79
N SER A 182 13.79 8.31 3.93
CA SER A 182 13.76 7.30 4.99
C SER A 182 13.26 5.94 4.49
N TYR A 183 12.23 5.94 3.64
CA TYR A 183 11.70 4.72 3.03
C TYR A 183 12.69 4.11 2.03
N ALA A 184 13.23 4.88 1.10
CA ALA A 184 14.17 4.41 0.08
C ALA A 184 15.48 3.90 0.67
N GLU A 185 16.02 4.56 1.71
CA GLU A 185 17.20 4.09 2.45
C GLU A 185 17.01 2.72 3.09
N ARG A 186 15.80 2.45 3.60
CA ARG A 186 15.41 1.12 4.06
C ARG A 186 15.13 0.23 2.86
N SER A 187 14.00 0.38 2.19
CA SER A 187 13.48 -0.59 1.21
C SER A 187 14.33 -0.80 -0.05
N GLY A 188 15.21 0.15 -0.37
CA GLY A 188 15.88 0.23 -1.68
C GLY A 188 14.90 0.53 -2.82
N ALA A 189 13.73 1.09 -2.53
CA ALA A 189 12.74 1.45 -3.54
C ALA A 189 13.24 2.57 -4.44
N LEU A 190 12.85 2.50 -5.71
CA LEU A 190 13.10 3.55 -6.69
C LEU A 190 11.99 4.60 -6.61
N VAL A 191 12.38 5.86 -6.63
CA VAL A 191 11.42 6.97 -6.69
C VAL A 191 11.30 7.43 -8.14
N LEU A 192 10.07 7.43 -8.66
CA LEU A 192 9.70 7.84 -10.00
C LEU A 192 8.96 9.17 -9.93
N ALA A 193 9.42 10.19 -10.66
CA ALA A 193 8.76 11.49 -10.73
C ALA A 193 7.85 11.60 -11.96
N GLU A 194 6.56 11.88 -11.76
CA GLU A 194 5.60 12.03 -12.85
C GLU A 194 5.40 13.47 -13.32
N GLY A 195 4.80 13.62 -14.50
CA GLY A 195 4.40 14.93 -15.03
C GLY A 195 5.55 15.93 -15.20
N VAL A 196 6.78 15.45 -15.43
CA VAL A 196 7.97 16.28 -15.65
C VAL A 196 7.90 16.93 -17.03
N GLU A 197 7.89 18.27 -17.06
CA GLU A 197 7.73 19.06 -18.29
C GLU A 197 8.86 20.09 -18.48
N THR A 198 9.48 20.53 -17.40
CA THR A 198 10.51 21.58 -17.41
C THR A 198 11.79 21.14 -16.70
N ALA A 199 12.91 21.82 -16.97
CA ALA A 199 14.16 21.60 -16.25
C ALA A 199 14.04 21.90 -14.73
N GLU A 200 13.12 22.79 -14.36
CA GLU A 200 12.80 23.06 -12.96
C GLU A 200 12.13 21.84 -12.30
N HIS A 201 11.19 21.18 -13.00
CA HIS A 201 10.57 19.95 -12.50
C HIS A 201 11.62 18.85 -12.28
N ILE A 202 12.60 18.70 -13.17
CA ILE A 202 13.72 17.76 -13.00
C ILE A 202 14.51 18.08 -11.73
N THR A 203 14.79 19.36 -11.48
CA THR A 203 15.54 19.79 -10.29
C THR A 203 14.79 19.44 -9.01
N ARG A 204 13.47 19.65 -8.98
CA ARG A 204 12.61 19.30 -7.84
C ARG A 204 12.48 17.78 -7.67
N ALA A 205 12.31 17.04 -8.76
CA ALA A 205 12.26 15.59 -8.76
C ALA A 205 13.52 14.98 -8.13
N ARG A 206 14.71 15.45 -8.54
CA ARG A 206 15.98 15.03 -7.92
C ARG A 206 16.04 15.37 -6.42
N ALA A 207 15.57 16.55 -6.02
CA ALA A 207 15.54 16.95 -4.61
C ALA A 207 14.64 16.04 -3.76
N LEU A 208 13.57 15.49 -4.34
CA LEU A 208 12.68 14.51 -3.71
C LEU A 208 13.23 13.07 -3.74
N GLY A 209 14.43 12.85 -4.31
CA GLY A 209 15.08 11.55 -4.39
C GLY A 209 14.73 10.73 -5.63
N ALA A 210 14.04 11.30 -6.62
CA ALA A 210 13.70 10.60 -7.85
C ALA A 210 14.95 10.24 -8.66
N SER A 211 15.07 8.96 -9.02
CA SER A 211 16.12 8.42 -9.90
C SER A 211 15.61 8.13 -11.31
N VAL A 212 14.30 7.97 -11.46
CA VAL A 212 13.62 7.82 -12.74
C VAL A 212 12.52 8.85 -12.86
N ALA A 213 12.14 9.21 -14.08
CA ALA A 213 11.15 10.23 -14.33
C ALA A 213 10.33 9.95 -15.60
N GLN A 214 9.14 10.52 -15.62
CA GLN A 214 8.20 10.44 -16.74
C GLN A 214 7.53 11.80 -16.94
N GLY A 215 7.28 12.14 -18.19
CA GLY A 215 6.55 13.36 -18.54
C GLY A 215 6.86 13.85 -19.95
N TRP A 216 6.14 14.89 -20.39
CA TRP A 216 6.24 15.38 -21.76
C TRP A 216 7.60 16.00 -22.10
N HIS A 217 8.42 16.30 -21.09
CA HIS A 217 9.82 16.66 -21.29
C HIS A 217 10.60 15.55 -22.01
N PHE A 218 10.27 14.29 -21.74
CA PHE A 218 10.97 13.12 -22.25
C PHE A 218 10.23 12.45 -23.41
N GLY A 219 8.90 12.49 -23.40
CA GLY A 219 8.07 11.98 -24.48
C GLY A 219 6.60 11.95 -24.09
N LYS A 220 5.72 12.20 -25.06
CA LYS A 220 4.28 12.07 -24.87
C LYS A 220 3.85 10.61 -25.07
N PRO A 221 2.76 10.16 -24.42
CA PRO A 221 2.16 8.87 -24.73
C PRO A 221 1.84 8.74 -26.22
N SER A 222 2.35 7.71 -26.88
CA SER A 222 2.07 7.47 -28.30
C SER A 222 2.00 5.98 -28.62
N GLU A 223 1.36 5.61 -29.73
CA GLU A 223 1.36 4.21 -30.19
C GLU A 223 2.76 3.71 -30.58
N THR A 224 3.70 4.59 -30.88
CA THR A 224 5.09 4.25 -31.13
C THR A 224 5.87 4.25 -29.82
N ALA A 225 6.55 3.16 -29.52
CA ALA A 225 7.45 3.14 -28.37
C ALA A 225 8.83 3.67 -28.76
N HIS A 226 9.46 4.40 -27.84
CA HIS A 226 10.86 4.77 -27.97
C HIS A 226 11.76 3.54 -27.79
N ASP A 227 12.89 3.51 -28.48
CA ASP A 227 13.88 2.44 -28.33
C ASP A 227 14.41 2.39 -26.88
N ALA A 228 14.21 1.25 -26.22
CA ALA A 228 14.73 0.95 -24.89
C ALA A 228 15.54 -0.36 -24.93
N PRO A 229 16.76 -0.36 -25.51
CA PRO A 229 17.51 -1.59 -25.73
C PRO A 229 18.01 -2.18 -24.40
N GLY A 230 17.24 -3.13 -23.84
CA GLY A 230 17.65 -4.00 -22.74
C GLY A 230 17.96 -3.29 -21.41
N VAL A 231 17.55 -2.04 -21.26
CA VAL A 231 17.59 -1.31 -19.99
C VAL A 231 16.24 -1.50 -19.35
N SER A 232 16.22 -2.13 -18.17
CA SER A 232 15.04 -2.23 -17.33
C SER A 232 15.21 -1.29 -16.13
N VAL A 233 14.13 -1.05 -15.40
CA VAL A 233 14.18 -0.42 -14.09
C VAL A 233 15.01 -1.32 -13.15
N ARG A 234 16.33 -1.11 -13.14
CA ARG A 234 17.28 -1.92 -12.37
C ARG A 234 17.34 -1.40 -10.95
N ARG A 235 17.16 -2.32 -9.99
CA ARG A 235 17.42 -2.08 -8.57
C ARG A 235 18.87 -1.62 -8.38
N SER A 236 19.07 -0.49 -7.71
CA SER A 236 20.36 -0.12 -7.13
C SER A 236 20.58 -0.91 -5.83
N GLY A 237 21.11 -2.13 -5.95
CA GLY A 237 21.77 -2.83 -4.85
C GLY A 237 20.90 -3.71 -3.93
N GLN A 238 21.51 -4.79 -3.47
CA GLN A 238 21.00 -5.71 -2.46
C GLN A 238 21.02 -5.04 -1.07
N GLY A 239 19.96 -4.30 -0.73
CA GLY A 239 19.68 -3.91 0.66
C GLY A 239 19.09 -5.07 1.47
N ARG A 240 19.04 -4.94 2.81
CA ARG A 240 18.55 -5.92 3.81
C ARG A 240 17.08 -6.37 3.67
N HIS A 241 16.43 -6.24 2.50
CA HIS A 241 14.97 -6.08 2.40
C HIS A 241 14.24 -7.15 1.58
N SER A 242 14.55 -8.44 1.79
CA SER A 242 13.58 -9.51 1.53
C SER A 242 12.64 -9.73 2.72
N GLU A 243 13.10 -9.48 3.96
CA GLU A 243 12.32 -9.70 5.18
C GLU A 243 11.10 -8.76 5.25
N MET A 244 11.28 -7.48 4.89
CA MET A 244 10.17 -6.52 4.80
C MET A 244 9.21 -6.82 3.64
N ARG A 245 9.38 -7.87 2.84
CA ARG A 245 8.46 -8.26 1.75
C ARG A 245 7.95 -9.68 1.89
N ALA A 246 8.47 -10.44 2.84
CA ALA A 246 7.94 -11.75 3.18
C ALA A 246 6.52 -11.54 3.73
N VAL A 247 5.58 -12.29 3.17
CA VAL A 247 4.29 -12.50 3.85
C VAL A 247 4.60 -13.44 5.01
N ASP A 248 4.42 -12.93 6.22
CA ASP A 248 4.46 -13.78 7.40
C ASP A 248 3.34 -14.83 7.27
N PRO A 249 3.60 -16.12 7.55
CA PRO A 249 2.57 -17.14 7.60
C PRO A 249 1.36 -16.65 8.41
N ILE A 250 0.15 -17.00 7.95
CA ILE A 250 -1.10 -16.65 8.63
C ILE A 250 -1.03 -17.04 10.11
N GLU A 251 -0.33 -18.12 10.49
CA GLU A 251 -0.20 -18.56 11.88
C GLU A 251 0.59 -17.61 12.81
N ILE A 252 1.21 -16.54 12.31
CA ILE A 252 1.98 -15.60 13.12
C ILE A 252 1.06 -14.49 13.66
N THR A 253 1.12 -14.24 14.98
CA THR A 253 0.43 -13.13 15.65
C THR A 253 1.40 -12.00 16.02
N PRO A 254 0.93 -10.76 16.28
CA PRO A 254 1.77 -9.67 16.78
C PRO A 254 2.60 -10.05 18.00
N PHE A 255 2.01 -10.72 19.00
CA PHE A 255 2.77 -11.19 20.17
C PHE A 255 3.87 -12.16 19.76
N GLY A 256 3.59 -13.10 18.84
CA GLY A 256 4.59 -14.02 18.30
C GLY A 256 5.75 -13.32 17.58
N VAL A 257 5.45 -12.32 16.75
CA VAL A 257 6.47 -11.50 16.05
C VAL A 257 7.39 -10.81 17.06
N VAL A 258 6.80 -10.09 18.02
CA VAL A 258 7.55 -9.21 18.91
C VAL A 258 8.32 -10.01 19.96
N SER A 259 7.68 -11.01 20.57
CA SER A 259 8.28 -11.84 21.63
C SER A 259 9.48 -12.68 21.16
N ALA A 260 9.58 -12.97 19.86
CA ALA A 260 10.72 -13.71 19.29
C ALA A 260 12.06 -12.96 19.43
N THR A 261 12.04 -11.63 19.59
CA THR A 261 13.25 -10.79 19.60
C THR A 261 13.25 -9.77 20.75
N THR A 262 12.09 -9.46 21.32
CA THR A 262 11.94 -8.48 22.40
C THR A 262 11.66 -9.20 23.72
N ALA A 263 12.38 -8.83 24.78
CA ALA A 263 12.20 -9.42 26.10
C ALA A 263 10.80 -9.14 26.65
N LEU A 264 10.11 -10.21 27.06
CA LEU A 264 8.81 -10.16 27.70
C LEU A 264 8.91 -9.59 29.12
N ARG A 265 7.87 -8.88 29.53
CA ARG A 265 7.71 -8.28 30.85
C ARG A 265 6.35 -8.64 31.41
N THR A 266 6.24 -8.61 32.73
CA THR A 266 4.94 -8.75 33.41
C THR A 266 4.45 -7.39 33.87
N GLY A 267 3.18 -7.09 33.65
CA GLY A 267 2.53 -5.85 34.07
C GLY A 267 1.07 -6.06 34.42
N ASP A 268 0.51 -5.15 35.20
CA ASP A 268 -0.93 -5.15 35.46
C ASP A 268 -1.71 -4.48 34.32
N ARG A 269 -3.02 -4.76 34.28
CA ARG A 269 -3.94 -4.18 33.29
C ARG A 269 -3.92 -2.66 33.29
N ALA A 270 -3.81 -2.02 34.46
CA ALA A 270 -3.90 -0.57 34.59
C ALA A 270 -2.74 0.13 33.85
N MET A 271 -1.53 -0.41 33.96
CA MET A 271 -0.37 0.10 33.24
C MET A 271 -0.51 -0.09 31.73
N LEU A 272 -0.96 -1.26 31.26
CA LEU A 272 -1.16 -1.51 29.83
C LEU A 272 -2.23 -0.62 29.22
N VAL A 273 -3.31 -0.33 29.95
CA VAL A 273 -4.33 0.64 29.52
C VAL A 273 -3.70 2.01 29.28
N GLN A 274 -2.81 2.48 30.17
CA GLN A 274 -2.14 3.78 29.98
C GLN A 274 -1.20 3.78 28.77
N VAL A 275 -0.51 2.67 28.51
CA VAL A 275 0.34 2.56 27.30
C VAL A 275 -0.52 2.57 26.04
N SER A 276 -1.65 1.84 26.02
CA SER A 276 -2.63 1.86 24.93
C SER A 276 -3.12 3.28 24.65
N ILE A 277 -3.59 3.98 25.70
CA ILE A 277 -4.07 5.37 25.59
C ILE A 277 -2.99 6.29 25.03
N LEU A 278 -1.74 6.15 25.48
CA LEU A 278 -0.64 6.96 24.96
C LEU A 278 -0.38 6.72 23.46
N LEU A 279 -0.52 5.49 22.97
CA LEU A 279 -0.42 5.19 21.54
C LEU A 279 -1.62 5.73 20.76
N GLU A 280 -2.83 5.58 21.29
CA GLU A 280 -4.06 6.17 20.74
C GLU A 280 -3.95 7.70 20.61
N GLU A 281 -3.48 8.40 21.64
CA GLU A 281 -3.28 9.86 21.60
C GLU A 281 -2.27 10.28 20.52
N ARG A 282 -1.21 9.50 20.32
CA ARG A 282 -0.25 9.74 19.23
C ARG A 282 -0.87 9.52 17.86
N ALA A 283 -1.68 8.47 17.70
CA ALA A 283 -2.40 8.21 16.46
C ALA A 283 -3.34 9.38 16.13
N ALA A 284 -4.12 9.84 17.12
CA ALA A 284 -5.01 11.00 16.97
C ALA A 284 -4.26 12.29 16.60
N ALA A 285 -3.07 12.51 17.18
CA ALA A 285 -2.24 13.67 16.85
C ALA A 285 -1.67 13.63 15.42
N ALA A 286 -1.44 12.44 14.88
CA ALA A 286 -0.99 12.22 13.50
C ALA A 286 -2.15 12.22 12.49
N GLY A 287 -3.39 12.00 12.95
CA GLY A 287 -4.61 12.06 12.15
C GLY A 287 -4.58 11.13 10.95
N ASP A 288 -4.89 11.66 9.77
CA ASP A 288 -4.86 10.95 8.48
C ASP A 288 -3.54 10.21 8.22
N SER A 289 -2.42 10.64 8.80
CA SER A 289 -1.11 9.99 8.62
C SER A 289 -0.85 8.83 9.60
N ALA A 290 -1.88 8.32 10.28
CA ALA A 290 -1.77 7.23 11.26
C ALA A 290 -2.62 6.02 10.88
N VAL A 291 -2.02 4.85 11.05
CA VAL A 291 -2.67 3.54 11.00
C VAL A 291 -2.60 2.94 12.39
N LEU A 292 -3.77 2.64 12.97
CA LEU A 292 -3.89 2.00 14.27
C LEU A 292 -4.65 0.68 14.10
N LEU A 293 -4.01 -0.41 14.51
CA LEU A 293 -4.60 -1.74 14.53
C LEU A 293 -4.67 -2.22 15.97
N SER A 294 -5.83 -2.68 16.42
CA SER A 294 -6.03 -3.13 17.80
C SER A 294 -6.80 -4.44 17.88
N THR A 295 -6.43 -5.32 18.79
CA THR A 295 -7.20 -6.52 19.12
C THR A 295 -7.91 -6.36 20.47
N PHE A 296 -9.07 -7.00 20.61
CA PHE A 296 -9.87 -7.03 21.83
C PHE A 296 -10.21 -8.48 22.21
N GLN A 297 -9.69 -8.95 23.34
CA GLN A 297 -9.84 -10.32 23.82
C GLN A 297 -11.28 -10.72 24.22
N ALA A 298 -12.17 -9.75 24.46
CA ALA A 298 -13.55 -10.01 24.86
C ALA A 298 -14.45 -8.79 24.58
N GLU A 299 -15.73 -9.01 24.27
CA GLU A 299 -16.71 -7.93 24.01
C GLU A 299 -16.80 -6.91 25.17
N ASP A 300 -16.64 -7.37 26.42
CA ASP A 300 -16.65 -6.53 27.63
C ASP A 300 -15.45 -5.55 27.73
N ASN A 301 -14.40 -5.75 26.93
CA ASN A 301 -13.22 -4.85 26.93
C ASN A 301 -13.46 -3.58 26.09
N ILE A 302 -14.50 -3.54 25.25
CA ILE A 302 -14.90 -2.34 24.50
C ILE A 302 -15.89 -1.53 25.35
N SER A 303 -15.35 -0.93 26.42
CA SER A 303 -16.10 0.00 27.27
C SER A 303 -16.61 1.21 26.46
N GLU A 304 -17.64 1.88 26.97
CA GLU A 304 -18.12 3.16 26.40
C GLU A 304 -16.99 4.20 26.29
N ASN A 305 -16.07 4.23 27.26
CA ASN A 305 -14.91 5.11 27.20
C ASN A 305 -13.93 4.70 26.07
N THR A 306 -13.78 3.40 25.81
CA THR A 306 -12.99 2.91 24.66
C THR A 306 -13.64 3.34 23.34
N ARG A 307 -14.97 3.19 23.22
CA ARG A 307 -15.73 3.66 22.05
C ARG A 307 -15.53 5.15 21.79
N LEU A 308 -15.69 6.00 22.82
CA LEU A 308 -15.48 7.44 22.69
C LEU A 308 -14.05 7.81 22.27
N ARG A 309 -13.03 7.07 22.72
CA ARG A 309 -11.65 7.31 22.25
C ARG A 309 -11.47 6.90 20.78
N TYR A 310 -12.06 5.79 20.38
CA TYR A 310 -12.00 5.29 19.01
C TYR A 310 -12.78 6.19 18.05
N GLU A 311 -13.92 6.74 18.48
CA GLU A 311 -14.65 7.77 17.73
C GLU A 311 -13.78 9.02 17.48
N ARG A 312 -13.04 9.51 18.48
CA ARG A 312 -12.10 10.63 18.28
C ARG A 312 -10.95 10.30 17.33
N LEU A 313 -10.47 9.06 17.35
CA LEU A 313 -9.46 8.59 16.39
C LEU A 313 -10.02 8.64 14.96
N ILE A 314 -11.24 8.15 14.78
CA ILE A 314 -11.95 8.18 13.50
C ILE A 314 -12.16 9.63 13.04
N GLU A 315 -12.59 10.53 13.93
CA GLU A 315 -12.76 11.96 13.63
C GLU A 315 -11.45 12.66 13.26
N SER A 316 -10.32 12.19 13.78
CA SER A 316 -8.99 12.70 13.39
C SER A 316 -8.52 12.20 12.02
N GLY A 317 -9.25 11.27 11.41
CA GLY A 317 -8.94 10.62 10.13
C GLY A 317 -7.94 9.47 10.22
N CYS A 318 -7.61 9.02 11.43
CA CYS A 318 -6.78 7.83 11.63
C CYS A 318 -7.43 6.58 11.02
N LEU A 319 -6.65 5.81 10.27
CA LEU A 319 -7.06 4.52 9.73
C LEU A 319 -7.08 3.47 10.83
N LEU A 320 -8.28 3.18 11.32
CA LEU A 320 -8.50 2.32 12.47
C LEU A 320 -9.09 0.96 12.07
N THR A 321 -8.44 -0.13 12.47
CA THR A 321 -9.01 -1.48 12.38
C THR A 321 -9.00 -2.14 13.75
N ALA A 322 -10.15 -2.62 14.18
CA ALA A 322 -10.32 -3.38 15.41
C ALA A 322 -10.63 -4.84 15.10
N TYR A 323 -9.95 -5.75 15.79
CA TYR A 323 -10.17 -7.18 15.75
C TYR A 323 -10.80 -7.63 17.06
N SER A 324 -11.87 -8.41 17.02
CA SER A 324 -12.57 -8.86 18.22
C SER A 324 -13.24 -10.20 18.03
N THR A 325 -13.39 -10.96 19.11
CA THR A 325 -14.32 -12.10 19.15
C THR A 325 -15.76 -11.57 19.26
N GLY A 326 -16.65 -12.06 18.41
CA GLY A 326 -18.07 -11.66 18.39
C GLY A 326 -18.41 -10.39 17.60
N ALA A 327 -19.70 -10.22 17.31
CA ALA A 327 -20.25 -9.18 16.44
C ALA A 327 -20.67 -7.89 17.17
N SER A 328 -20.73 -7.87 18.51
CA SER A 328 -21.21 -6.72 19.28
C SER A 328 -20.18 -5.57 19.42
N ALA A 329 -19.00 -5.76 18.83
CA ALA A 329 -17.83 -4.89 18.89
C ALA A 329 -17.69 -3.90 17.72
N ALA A 330 -18.64 -3.89 16.78
CA ALA A 330 -18.53 -3.09 15.57
C ALA A 330 -18.35 -1.58 15.85
N LEU A 331 -17.35 -1.00 15.22
CA LEU A 331 -17.05 0.43 15.21
C LEU A 331 -17.81 1.14 14.07
N PRO A 332 -18.09 2.44 14.21
CA PRO A 332 -18.71 3.21 13.13
C PRO A 332 -17.74 3.39 11.96
N HIS A 333 -18.27 3.39 10.75
CA HIS A 333 -17.53 3.76 9.54
C HIS A 333 -16.94 5.19 9.69
N PRO A 334 -15.70 5.47 9.23
CA PRO A 334 -14.80 4.63 8.42
C PRO A 334 -13.90 3.62 9.16
N ALA A 335 -14.03 3.41 10.48
CA ALA A 335 -13.27 2.35 11.12
C ALA A 335 -13.71 0.96 10.64
N ARG A 336 -12.75 0.05 10.56
CA ARG A 336 -12.99 -1.36 10.23
C ARG A 336 -13.13 -2.18 11.50
N SER A 337 -14.03 -3.15 11.45
CA SER A 337 -14.18 -4.17 12.48
C SER A 337 -14.07 -5.54 11.83
N VAL A 338 -13.14 -6.35 12.31
CA VAL A 338 -12.88 -7.71 11.85
C VAL A 338 -13.24 -8.66 12.98
N THR A 339 -14.15 -9.60 12.70
CA THR A 339 -14.49 -10.66 13.66
C THR A 339 -13.51 -11.80 13.47
N VAL A 340 -12.83 -12.19 14.56
CA VAL A 340 -11.96 -13.38 14.60
C VAL A 340 -12.67 -14.53 15.30
N ASP A 341 -12.38 -15.75 14.88
CA ASP A 341 -12.92 -16.96 15.52
C ASP A 341 -12.33 -17.13 16.93
N ASP A 342 -13.09 -17.75 17.83
CA ASP A 342 -12.68 -17.94 19.24
C ASP A 342 -11.42 -18.83 19.38
N ASP A 343 -11.13 -19.67 18.39
CA ASP A 343 -9.94 -20.53 18.32
C ASP A 343 -8.75 -19.88 17.60
N ASP A 344 -8.91 -18.68 17.02
CA ASP A 344 -7.79 -17.92 16.48
C ASP A 344 -6.86 -17.46 17.62
N PRO A 345 -5.53 -17.66 17.52
CA PRO A 345 -4.57 -17.17 18.50
C PRO A 345 -4.70 -15.68 18.86
N LEU A 346 -5.21 -14.84 17.96
CA LEU A 346 -5.47 -13.42 18.21
C LEU A 346 -6.57 -13.17 19.24
N ALA A 347 -7.52 -14.09 19.42
CA ALA A 347 -8.54 -13.99 20.46
C ALA A 347 -7.93 -13.91 21.87
N ALA A 348 -6.73 -14.45 22.05
CA ALA A 348 -6.00 -14.43 23.31
C ALA A 348 -5.05 -13.21 23.46
N GLU A 349 -4.96 -12.32 22.47
CA GLU A 349 -4.00 -11.22 22.45
C GLU A 349 -4.67 -9.86 22.64
N TRP A 350 -3.97 -8.97 23.34
CA TRP A 350 -4.23 -7.54 23.35
C TRP A 350 -3.05 -6.83 22.68
N ASP A 351 -3.29 -6.40 21.46
CA ASP A 351 -2.34 -5.73 20.60
C ASP A 351 -2.82 -4.33 20.30
N VAL A 352 -1.87 -3.39 20.28
CA VAL A 352 -2.06 -2.01 19.83
C VAL A 352 -0.84 -1.67 18.98
N VAL A 353 -1.05 -1.66 17.66
CA VAL A 353 -0.01 -1.45 16.66
C VAL A 353 -0.24 -0.12 15.97
N LEU A 354 0.67 0.83 16.17
CA LEU A 354 0.64 2.16 15.59
C LEU A 354 1.75 2.32 14.56
N LEU A 355 1.37 2.74 13.35
CA LEU A 355 2.27 3.18 12.29
C LEU A 355 1.91 4.59 11.84
N THR A 356 2.90 5.49 11.85
CA THR A 356 2.85 6.79 11.17
C THR A 356 4.04 6.89 10.22
N ALA A 357 4.14 7.94 9.41
CA ALA A 357 5.28 8.15 8.51
C ALA A 357 6.65 8.17 9.25
N ASP A 358 6.68 8.70 10.48
CA ASP A 358 7.90 8.99 11.26
C ASP A 358 7.98 8.22 12.59
N TYR A 359 6.90 7.58 13.02
CA TYR A 359 6.82 6.82 14.28
C TYR A 359 6.24 5.42 14.05
N ALA A 360 6.65 4.48 14.89
CA ALA A 360 6.14 3.12 14.91
C ALA A 360 6.22 2.57 16.34
N ALA A 361 5.16 1.94 16.80
CA ALA A 361 5.16 1.22 18.07
C ALA A 361 4.15 0.08 18.07
N ALA A 362 4.49 -1.01 18.75
CA ALA A 362 3.58 -2.11 18.99
C ALA A 362 3.62 -2.47 20.48
N LEU A 363 2.47 -2.41 21.13
CA LEU A 363 2.19 -3.08 22.39
C LEU A 363 1.53 -4.41 22.05
N THR A 364 2.06 -5.52 22.57
CA THR A 364 1.47 -6.85 22.38
C THR A 364 1.43 -7.55 23.73
N ALA A 365 0.29 -8.08 24.15
CA ALA A 365 0.12 -8.66 25.48
C ALA A 365 -0.79 -9.90 25.46
N ARG A 366 -0.55 -10.82 26.39
CA ARG A 366 -1.40 -11.98 26.68
C ARG A 366 -1.67 -12.05 28.18
N GLU A 367 -2.89 -12.41 28.54
CA GLU A 367 -3.24 -12.59 29.95
C GLU A 367 -2.61 -13.89 30.47
N ILE A 368 -1.93 -13.82 31.63
CA ILE A 368 -1.26 -14.99 32.23
C ILE A 368 -2.28 -15.95 32.86
N ASP A 369 -3.34 -15.40 33.45
CA ASP A 369 -4.43 -16.16 34.09
C ASP A 369 -5.78 -15.62 33.65
N THR A 370 -6.39 -16.29 32.67
CA THR A 370 -7.68 -15.93 32.09
C THR A 370 -8.86 -16.11 33.04
N SER A 371 -8.65 -16.65 34.26
CA SER A 371 -9.71 -16.75 35.27
C SER A 371 -9.95 -15.45 36.05
N ARG A 372 -9.11 -14.41 35.85
CA ARG A 372 -9.14 -13.13 36.59
C ARG A 372 -9.10 -11.88 35.72
N HIS A 373 -9.91 -11.81 34.65
CA HIS A 373 -9.96 -10.71 33.66
C HIS A 373 -9.88 -9.25 34.17
N ARG A 374 -10.38 -8.94 35.38
CA ARG A 374 -10.36 -7.57 35.94
C ARG A 374 -9.14 -7.23 36.80
N GLU A 375 -8.42 -8.24 37.30
CA GLU A 375 -7.20 -8.10 38.13
C GLU A 375 -6.00 -8.83 37.50
N GLY A 376 -6.11 -9.16 36.21
CA GLY A 376 -5.18 -10.01 35.47
C GLY A 376 -3.78 -9.40 35.38
N LEU A 377 -2.78 -10.27 35.56
CA LEU A 377 -1.40 -10.00 35.17
C LEU A 377 -1.23 -10.39 33.71
N TYR A 378 -0.53 -9.55 32.97
CA TYR A 378 -0.25 -9.73 31.56
C TYR A 378 1.23 -9.96 31.37
N GLU A 379 1.56 -10.89 30.48
CA GLU A 379 2.86 -10.94 29.85
C GLU A 379 2.79 -10.07 28.59
N PHE A 380 3.71 -9.13 28.43
CA PHE A 380 3.68 -8.18 27.33
C PHE A 380 5.06 -7.82 26.80
N ALA A 381 5.09 -7.36 25.56
CA ALA A 381 6.21 -6.67 24.96
C ALA A 381 5.77 -5.30 24.42
N LEU A 382 6.69 -4.35 24.47
CA LEU A 382 6.55 -3.05 23.84
C LEU A 382 7.79 -2.82 22.97
N THR A 383 7.59 -2.56 21.69
CA THR A 383 8.67 -2.26 20.76
C THR A 383 8.39 -0.99 19.97
N THR A 384 9.45 -0.26 19.63
CA THR A 384 9.44 0.84 18.66
C THR A 384 10.31 0.51 17.45
N ASP A 385 10.76 -0.75 17.34
CA ASP A 385 11.47 -1.23 16.15
C ASP A 385 10.47 -1.28 14.98
N ARG A 386 10.70 -0.42 14.00
CA ARG A 386 9.76 -0.23 12.88
C ARG A 386 9.54 -1.50 12.07
N ASP A 387 10.56 -2.35 11.92
CA ASP A 387 10.43 -3.57 11.11
C ASP A 387 9.57 -4.61 11.85
N LEU A 388 9.72 -4.74 13.18
CA LEU A 388 8.83 -5.57 14.00
C LEU A 388 7.39 -5.04 13.98
N VAL A 389 7.20 -3.73 14.11
CA VAL A 389 5.86 -3.11 14.10
C VAL A 389 5.17 -3.32 12.75
N VAL A 390 5.88 -3.17 11.63
CA VAL A 390 5.34 -3.44 10.28
C VAL A 390 4.93 -4.91 10.14
N ARG A 391 5.73 -5.85 10.67
CA ARG A 391 5.38 -7.27 10.66
C ARG A 391 4.17 -7.58 11.53
N SER A 392 4.08 -7.02 12.73
CA SER A 392 2.89 -7.12 13.59
C SER A 392 1.63 -6.58 12.89
N ALA A 393 1.75 -5.45 12.19
CA ALA A 393 0.63 -4.87 11.45
C ALA A 393 0.18 -5.77 10.28
N ARG A 394 1.12 -6.37 9.55
CA ARG A 394 0.80 -7.34 8.49
C ARG A 394 0.16 -8.62 9.01
N ALA A 395 0.62 -9.12 10.16
CA ALA A 395 0.00 -10.28 10.81
C ALA A 395 -1.49 -10.03 11.06
N LEU A 396 -1.84 -8.86 11.59
CA LEU A 396 -3.23 -8.44 11.78
C LEU A 396 -3.97 -8.29 10.45
N LEU A 397 -3.44 -7.52 9.50
CA LEU A 397 -4.10 -7.26 8.22
C LEU A 397 -4.27 -8.49 7.32
N SER A 398 -3.56 -9.58 7.60
CA SER A 398 -3.69 -10.85 6.87
C SER A 398 -4.89 -11.70 7.33
N ARG A 399 -5.60 -11.26 8.38
CA ARG A 399 -6.86 -11.83 8.87
C ARG A 399 -8.04 -11.17 8.19
#